data_AF-A0A0Q6RR02-F1
#
_entry.id   AF-A0A0Q6RR02-F1
#
_cell.length_a   1.000
_cell.length_b   1.000
_cell.length_c   1.000
_cell.angle_alpha   90.00
_cell.angle_beta   90.00
_cell.angle_gamma   90.00
#
_symmetry.space_group_name_H-M   'P 1'
#
loop_
_entity.id
_entity.type
_entity.pdbx_description
1 polymer ?
#
loop_
_entity_poly.entity_id
_entity_poly.type
_entity_poly.pdbx_seq_one_letter_code
_entity_poly.pdbx_strand_id
1 'polypeptide(L)'
;MTETIRLLPDSLSEVEALTCEDPITSLIARLSVSPVSSNLADFVNAELERPNPCVNHILIGMAAFMVQMHASLAAYMIDGEHADAVLAQFQAVVDKTYRSHFVDSAKEVAA
;
A
#
# COMPACT_ATOMS: atom_id res chain seq x y z
N MET A 1 -15.16 -3.58 23.17
CA MET A 1 -15.47 -3.59 21.73
C MET A 1 -14.45 -2.71 21.07
N THR A 2 -13.48 -3.29 20.39
CA THR A 2 -12.44 -2.55 19.67
C THR A 2 -13.10 -1.98 18.42
N GLU A 3 -13.28 -0.67 18.36
CA GLU A 3 -13.81 -0.02 17.16
C GLU A 3 -12.90 -0.34 15.97
N THR A 4 -13.49 -0.90 14.92
CA THR A 4 -12.77 -1.15 13.67
C THR A 4 -12.52 0.20 13.02
N ILE A 5 -11.29 0.70 13.13
CA ILE A 5 -10.88 1.97 12.50
C ILE A 5 -10.98 1.78 10.98
N ARG A 6 -12.08 2.28 10.38
CA ARG A 6 -12.22 2.38 8.94
C ARG A 6 -11.59 3.68 8.50
N LEU A 7 -10.48 3.61 7.76
CA LEU A 7 -9.78 4.78 7.25
C LEU A 7 -10.52 5.47 6.09
N LEU A 8 -11.48 4.80 5.45
CA LEU A 8 -12.24 5.32 4.32
C LEU A 8 -13.72 4.92 4.37
N PRO A 9 -14.65 5.77 3.90
CA PRO A 9 -16.01 5.37 3.58
C PRO A 9 -15.96 4.20 2.58
N ASP A 10 -16.77 3.17 2.78
CA ASP A 10 -16.85 1.95 1.94
C ASP A 10 -15.68 0.95 2.01
N SER A 11 -14.70 1.16 2.91
CA SER A 11 -13.68 0.12 3.15
C SER A 11 -14.27 -1.11 3.88
N LEU A 12 -13.87 -2.31 3.47
CA LEU A 12 -14.17 -3.56 4.17
C LEU A 12 -13.62 -3.52 5.61
N SER A 13 -14.33 -4.15 6.55
CA SER A 13 -13.73 -4.47 7.86
C SER A 13 -12.60 -5.48 7.71
N GLU A 14 -11.73 -5.58 8.73
CA GLU A 14 -10.62 -6.53 8.75
C GLU A 14 -11.08 -7.97 8.49
N VAL A 15 -12.15 -8.41 9.17
CA VAL A 15 -12.71 -9.75 9.00
C VAL A 15 -13.21 -9.95 7.57
N GLU A 16 -13.97 -8.99 7.03
CA GLU A 16 -14.49 -9.05 5.66
C GLU A 16 -13.37 -9.09 4.62
N ALA A 17 -12.30 -8.33 4.82
CA ALA A 17 -11.15 -8.30 3.92
C ALA A 17 -10.34 -9.61 3.96
N LEU A 18 -10.18 -10.21 5.13
CA LEU A 18 -9.47 -11.49 5.31
C LEU A 18 -10.23 -12.68 4.70
N THR A 19 -11.57 -12.64 4.72
CA THR A 19 -12.42 -13.74 4.23
C THR A 19 -12.98 -13.51 2.83
N CYS A 20 -12.60 -12.44 2.14
CA CYS A 20 -13.11 -12.19 0.78
C CYS A 20 -12.52 -13.18 -0.25
N GLU A 21 -13.27 -13.43 -1.33
CA GLU A 21 -12.85 -14.36 -2.38
C GLU A 21 -11.79 -13.77 -3.34
N ASP A 22 -11.53 -12.45 -3.29
CA ASP A 22 -10.50 -11.83 -4.10
C ASP A 22 -9.09 -12.08 -3.51
N PRO A 23 -8.22 -12.85 -4.19
CA PRO A 23 -6.92 -13.23 -3.64
C PRO A 23 -5.99 -12.04 -3.37
N ILE A 24 -6.13 -10.96 -4.16
CA ILE A 24 -5.31 -9.75 -4.00
C ILE A 24 -5.75 -9.00 -2.73
N THR A 25 -7.04 -8.75 -2.56
CA THR A 25 -7.59 -8.10 -1.36
C THR A 25 -7.30 -8.91 -0.10
N SER A 26 -7.47 -10.24 -0.15
CA SER A 26 -7.13 -11.12 0.99
C SER A 26 -5.62 -11.10 1.31
N LEU A 27 -4.75 -11.02 0.31
CA LEU A 27 -3.31 -10.83 0.53
C LEU A 27 -3.00 -9.47 1.19
N ILE A 28 -3.59 -8.38 0.70
CA ILE A 28 -3.44 -7.05 1.29
C ILE A 28 -3.90 -7.06 2.74
N ALA A 29 -5.05 -7.67 3.04
CA ALA A 29 -5.56 -7.78 4.41
C ALA A 29 -4.56 -8.52 5.33
N ARG A 30 -4.00 -9.65 4.87
CA ARG A 30 -2.97 -10.38 5.63
C ARG A 30 -1.69 -9.56 5.83
N LEU A 31 -1.26 -8.79 4.84
CA LEU A 31 -0.11 -7.89 4.98
C LEU A 31 -0.39 -6.80 6.02
N SER A 32 -1.58 -6.19 5.98
CA SER A 32 -1.99 -5.11 6.89
C SER A 32 -2.00 -5.51 8.36
N VAL A 33 -2.31 -6.77 8.67
CA VAL A 33 -2.29 -7.31 10.04
C VAL A 33 -1.00 -8.04 10.39
N SER A 34 -0.03 -8.11 9.47
CA SER A 34 1.24 -8.78 9.70
C SER A 34 2.21 -7.89 10.50
N PRO A 35 3.23 -8.48 11.16
CA PRO A 35 4.30 -7.72 11.79
C PRO A 35 5.06 -6.79 10.82
N VAL A 36 5.02 -7.05 9.51
CA VAL A 36 5.63 -6.17 8.51
C VAL A 36 4.94 -4.80 8.49
N SER A 37 3.61 -4.78 8.57
CA SER A 37 2.82 -3.55 8.60
C SER A 37 3.12 -2.73 9.85
N SER A 38 3.10 -3.36 11.03
CA SER A 38 3.41 -2.66 12.29
C SER A 38 4.85 -2.15 12.32
N ASN A 39 5.82 -2.95 11.90
CA ASN A 39 7.23 -2.54 11.90
C ASN A 39 7.50 -1.42 10.89
N LEU A 40 6.82 -1.42 9.74
CA LEU A 40 6.92 -0.34 8.77
C LEU A 40 6.31 0.95 9.32
N ALA A 41 5.15 0.87 10.00
CA ALA A 41 4.55 2.02 10.66
C ALA A 41 5.49 2.60 11.73
N ASP A 42 6.10 1.76 12.56
CA ASP A 42 7.07 2.17 13.58
C ASP A 42 8.28 2.87 12.95
N PHE A 43 8.81 2.33 11.85
CA PHE A 43 9.91 2.95 11.11
C PHE A 43 9.54 4.33 10.56
N VAL A 44 8.36 4.46 9.95
CA VAL A 44 7.90 5.74 9.38
C VAL A 44 7.68 6.78 10.48
N ASN A 45 7.07 6.38 11.59
CA ASN A 45 6.90 7.25 12.76
C ASN A 45 8.26 7.74 13.27
N ALA A 46 9.24 6.84 13.39
CA ALA A 46 10.60 7.22 13.79
C ALA A 46 11.26 8.20 12.79
N GLU A 47 11.05 8.05 11.48
CA GLU A 47 11.55 9.01 10.48
C GLU A 47 10.87 10.37 10.57
N LEU A 48 9.57 10.42 10.90
CA LEU A 48 8.83 11.65 11.13
C LEU A 48 9.30 12.40 12.39
N GLU A 49 9.86 11.69 13.37
CA GLU A 49 10.40 12.29 14.61
C GLU A 49 11.84 12.80 14.47
N ARG A 50 12.51 12.58 13.32
CA ARG A 50 13.89 13.05 13.11
C ARG A 50 13.94 14.57 13.00
N PRO A 51 15.09 15.21 13.33
CA PRO A 51 15.26 16.64 13.12
C PRO A 51 15.05 17.02 11.65
N ASN A 52 14.13 17.96 11.40
CA ASN A 52 13.76 18.45 10.06
C ASN A 52 13.25 17.34 9.11
N PRO A 53 12.15 16.65 9.46
CA PRO A 53 11.62 15.59 8.62
C PRO A 53 11.07 16.20 7.33
N CYS A 54 11.40 15.60 6.18
CA CYS A 54 10.81 15.97 4.90
C CYS A 54 9.82 14.89 4.47
N VAL A 55 8.54 15.16 4.67
CA VAL A 55 7.44 14.22 4.35
C VAL A 55 7.50 13.75 2.90
N ASN A 56 7.83 14.64 1.95
CA ASN A 56 7.97 14.26 0.54
C ASN A 56 9.07 13.22 0.32
N HIS A 57 10.22 13.36 0.99
CA HIS A 57 11.30 12.37 0.87
C HIS A 57 10.89 11.02 1.48
N ILE A 58 10.17 11.04 2.61
CA ILE A 58 9.68 9.83 3.26
C ILE A 58 8.68 9.11 2.32
N LEU A 59 7.68 9.83 1.79
CA LEU A 59 6.69 9.28 0.88
C LEU A 59 7.32 8.69 -0.40
N ILE A 60 8.20 9.45 -1.06
CA ILE A 60 8.87 8.99 -2.28
C ILE A 60 9.80 7.80 -1.99
N GLY A 61 10.56 7.86 -0.88
CA GLY A 61 11.45 6.79 -0.47
C GLY A 61 10.70 5.48 -0.16
N MET A 62 9.57 5.56 0.55
CA MET A 62 8.71 4.40 0.80
C MET A 62 8.18 3.80 -0.50
N ALA A 63 7.68 4.64 -1.42
CA ALA A 63 7.19 4.18 -2.71
C ALA A 63 8.29 3.46 -3.51
N ALA A 64 9.49 4.05 -3.59
CA ALA A 64 10.62 3.46 -4.28
C ALA A 64 11.04 2.11 -3.67
N PHE A 65 11.08 2.02 -2.34
CA PHE A 65 11.43 0.78 -1.64
C PHE A 65 10.40 -0.33 -1.89
N MET A 66 9.11 -0.04 -1.79
CA MET A 66 8.05 -1.02 -2.07
C MET A 66 8.09 -1.52 -3.52
N VAL A 67 8.34 -0.62 -4.48
CA VAL A 67 8.52 -0.98 -5.89
C VAL A 67 9.74 -1.89 -6.07
N GLN A 68 10.88 -1.59 -5.43
CA GLN A 68 12.08 -2.42 -5.52
C GLN A 68 11.87 -3.82 -4.92
N MET A 69 11.20 -3.94 -3.77
CA MET A 69 10.87 -5.23 -3.17
C MET A 69 9.98 -6.06 -4.11
N HIS A 70 8.92 -5.44 -4.64
CA HIS A 70 8.02 -6.09 -5.61
C HIS A 70 8.78 -6.53 -6.87
N ALA A 71 9.56 -5.63 -7.48
CA ALA A 71 10.32 -5.92 -8.69
C ALA A 71 11.34 -7.04 -8.48
N SER A 72 11.99 -7.09 -7.33
CA SER A 72 12.95 -8.16 -6.99
C SER A 72 12.27 -9.51 -6.88
N LEU A 73 11.09 -9.57 -6.25
CA LEU A 73 10.31 -10.80 -6.17
C LEU A 73 9.80 -11.23 -7.55
N ALA A 74 9.28 -10.29 -8.35
CA ALA A 74 8.79 -10.57 -9.69
C ALA A 74 9.91 -11.11 -10.60
N ALA A 75 11.10 -10.49 -10.58
CA ALA A 75 12.25 -10.94 -11.36
C ALA A 75 12.71 -12.37 -11.03
N TYR A 76 12.47 -12.84 -9.79
CA TYR A 76 12.81 -14.19 -9.38
C TYR A 76 11.70 -15.21 -9.66
N MET A 77 10.43 -14.79 -9.60
CA MET A 77 9.28 -15.70 -9.61
C MET A 77 8.53 -15.75 -10.95
N ILE A 78 8.69 -14.74 -11.80
CA ILE A 78 7.92 -14.60 -13.05
C ILE A 78 8.82 -14.88 -14.25
N ASP A 79 8.30 -15.64 -15.20
CA ASP A 79 8.96 -15.87 -16.48
C ASP A 79 9.03 -14.57 -17.31
N GLY A 80 10.13 -14.38 -18.03
CA GLY A 80 10.39 -13.20 -18.84
C GLY A 80 9.29 -12.93 -19.88
N GLU A 81 8.62 -13.96 -20.38
CA GLU A 81 7.49 -13.84 -21.32
C GLU A 81 6.27 -13.11 -20.72
N HIS A 82 6.14 -13.06 -19.40
CA HIS A 82 5.04 -12.40 -18.70
C HIS A 82 5.44 -11.08 -18.04
N ALA A 83 6.70 -10.66 -18.16
CA ALA A 83 7.23 -9.48 -17.48
C ALA A 83 6.46 -8.19 -17.83
N ASP A 84 6.17 -7.96 -19.12
CA ASP A 84 5.45 -6.76 -19.58
C ASP A 84 3.99 -6.74 -19.08
N ALA A 85 3.34 -7.90 -19.02
CA ALA A 85 1.97 -8.02 -18.50
C ALA A 85 1.92 -7.72 -17.00
N VAL A 86 2.90 -8.21 -16.22
CA VAL A 86 3.00 -7.93 -14.79
C VAL A 86 3.30 -6.45 -14.54
N LEU A 87 4.18 -5.83 -15.34
CA LEU A 87 4.47 -4.41 -15.23
C LEU A 87 3.21 -3.55 -15.49
N ALA A 88 2.44 -3.86 -16.52
CA ALA A 88 1.21 -3.14 -16.84
C ALA A 88 0.14 -3.28 -15.74
N GLN A 89 -0.03 -4.49 -15.19
CA GLN A 89 -0.94 -4.72 -14.07
C GLN A 89 -0.52 -3.94 -12.82
N PHE A 90 0.78 -3.92 -12.51
CA PHE A 90 1.30 -3.16 -11.37
C PHE A 90 1.05 -1.66 -11.53
N GLN A 91 1.30 -1.09 -12.71
CA GLN A 91 1.01 0.33 -13.00
C GLN A 91 -0.47 0.66 -12.82
N ALA A 92 -1.36 -0.20 -13.31
CA ALA A 92 -2.81 0.00 -13.18
C ALA A 92 -3.26 0.01 -11.71
N VAL A 93 -2.66 -0.83 -10.85
CA VAL A 93 -2.93 -0.83 -9.41
C VAL A 93 -2.44 0.47 -8.77
N VAL A 94 -1.20 0.88 -9.04
CA VAL A 94 -0.63 2.13 -8.51
C VAL A 94 -1.50 3.32 -8.89
N ASP A 95 -1.86 3.45 -10.17
CA ASP A 95 -2.67 4.55 -10.68
C ASP A 95 -4.05 4.60 -10.03
N LYS A 96 -4.71 3.44 -9.90
CA LYS A 96 -6.03 3.34 -9.26
C LYS A 96 -5.94 3.77 -7.80
N THR A 97 -5.00 3.20 -7.05
CA THR A 97 -4.84 3.44 -5.60
C THR A 97 -4.46 4.89 -5.29
N TYR A 98 -3.48 5.47 -6.01
CA TYR A 98 -3.09 6.86 -5.78
C TYR A 98 -4.20 7.84 -6.16
N ARG A 99 -4.92 7.56 -7.26
CA ARG A 99 -6.03 8.42 -7.67
C ARG A 99 -7.15 8.40 -6.62
N SER A 100 -7.62 7.21 -6.24
CA SER A 100 -8.77 7.10 -5.33
C SER A 100 -8.46 7.57 -3.92
N HIS A 101 -7.27 7.28 -3.39
CA HIS A 101 -6.96 7.54 -1.98
C HIS A 101 -6.21 8.83 -1.71
N PHE A 102 -5.42 9.32 -2.67
CA PHE A 102 -4.69 10.56 -2.50
C PHE A 102 -5.33 11.69 -3.29
N VAL A 103 -5.45 11.55 -4.61
CA VAL A 103 -5.86 12.67 -5.47
C VAL A 103 -7.31 13.09 -5.18
N ASP A 104 -8.22 12.13 -5.10
CA ASP A 104 -9.64 12.43 -4.91
C ASP A 104 -9.90 12.88 -3.47
N SER A 105 -9.35 12.20 -2.47
CA SER A 105 -9.45 12.63 -1.07
C SER A 105 -8.80 13.99 -0.79
N ALA A 106 -7.65 14.30 -1.41
CA ALA A 106 -7.02 15.62 -1.25
C ALA A 106 -7.85 16.74 -1.87
N LYS A 107 -8.54 16.46 -2.99
CA LYS A 107 -9.47 17.42 -3.60
C LYS A 107 -10.73 17.62 -2.77
N GLU A 108 -11.27 16.56 -2.17
CA GLU A 108 -12.41 16.64 -1.26
C GLU A 108 -12.10 17.48 -0.01
N VAL A 109 -10.90 17.30 0.57
CA VAL A 109 -10.45 18.11 1.73
C VAL A 109 -10.22 19.58 1.35
N ALA A 110 -9.89 19.86 0.09
CA ALA A 110 -9.63 21.21 -0.41
C ALA A 110 -10.88 21.96 -0.92
N ALA A 111 -12.04 21.28 -1.02
CA ALA A 111 -13.31 21.82 -1.49
C ALA A 111 -14.18 22.35 -0.35
#